data_AF-A0A2Z4FQA3-F1
#
_entry.id   AF-A0A2Z4FQA3-F1
#
_cell.length_a   1.000
_cell.length_b   1.000
_cell.length_c   1.000
_cell.angle_alpha   90.00
_cell.angle_beta   90.00
_cell.angle_gamma   90.00
#
_symmetry.space_group_name_H-M   'P 1'
#
loop_
_entity.id
_entity.type
_entity.pdbx_description
1 polymer ?
#
loop_
_entity_poly.entity_id
_entity_poly.type
_entity_poly.pdbx_seq_one_letter_code
_entity_poly.pdbx_strand_id
1 'polypeptide(L)'
;MFISRNSSPASNASRRLVGAGVLAILLLGMVGCGPVQSTSRISDAKVAFERARVAEAHNKAPFEYYSAQYYLHKANEEWGYSDFEAAYDYATRAEEDAREATIKAKEDPWPGSPVDEARQREALEKADMKAGPGPTGF
;
A
#
# COMPACT_ATOMS: atom_id res chain seq x y z
N MET A 1 74.22 -34.31 6.45
CA MET A 1 73.45 -34.02 7.69
C MET A 1 73.58 -32.53 7.96
N PHE A 2 72.59 -31.65 8.01
CA PHE A 2 71.13 -31.74 8.09
C PHE A 2 70.54 -30.51 7.37
N ILE A 3 69.44 -30.72 6.64
CA ILE A 3 68.52 -29.66 6.21
C ILE A 3 67.54 -29.47 7.36
N SER A 4 67.42 -28.25 7.92
CA SER A 4 66.30 -27.91 8.81
C SER A 4 65.54 -26.72 8.24
N ARG A 5 64.38 -27.03 7.65
CA ARG A 5 63.36 -26.08 7.20
C ARG A 5 62.63 -25.54 8.43
N ASN A 6 62.69 -24.23 8.62
CA ASN A 6 61.86 -23.50 9.57
C ASN A 6 60.39 -23.53 9.09
N SER A 7 59.48 -23.99 9.93
CA SER A 7 58.05 -24.15 9.67
C SER A 7 57.26 -22.91 10.11
N SER A 8 56.53 -22.29 9.18
CA SER A 8 55.63 -21.15 9.45
C SER A 8 54.27 -21.61 10.02
N PRO A 9 53.77 -21.02 11.12
CA PRO A 9 52.40 -21.24 11.60
C PRO A 9 51.47 -20.09 11.16
N ALA A 10 50.99 -20.08 9.92
CA ALA A 10 50.15 -18.97 9.40
C ALA A 10 48.85 -19.39 8.71
N SER A 11 48.46 -20.66 8.75
CA SER A 11 47.32 -21.19 7.97
C SER A 11 45.96 -21.14 8.68
N ASN A 12 45.92 -21.14 10.01
CA ASN A 12 44.67 -21.27 10.77
C ASN A 12 44.05 -19.92 11.16
N ALA A 13 44.87 -18.89 11.39
CA ALA A 13 44.40 -17.55 11.73
C ALA A 13 43.72 -16.85 10.53
N SER A 14 44.30 -17.01 9.34
CA SER A 14 43.80 -16.48 8.07
C SER A 14 42.45 -17.10 7.66
N ARG A 15 42.27 -18.40 7.87
CA ARG A 15 40.96 -19.07 7.66
C ARG A 15 39.86 -18.60 8.59
N ARG A 16 40.19 -18.27 9.85
CA ARG A 16 39.23 -17.77 10.85
C ARG A 16 38.78 -16.33 10.57
N LEU A 17 39.71 -15.48 10.10
CA LEU A 17 39.42 -14.10 9.69
C LEU A 17 38.51 -14.03 8.46
N VAL A 18 38.72 -14.89 7.46
CA VAL A 18 37.85 -14.97 6.27
C VAL A 18 36.45 -15.46 6.63
N GLY A 19 36.34 -16.50 7.48
CA GLY A 19 35.04 -17.00 7.93
C GLY A 19 34.23 -15.98 8.74
N ALA A 20 34.89 -15.23 9.62
CA ALA A 20 34.26 -14.15 10.39
C ALA A 20 33.81 -12.97 9.50
N GLY A 21 34.61 -12.60 8.49
CA GLY A 21 34.26 -11.54 7.54
C GLY A 21 33.05 -11.87 6.67
N VAL A 22 32.95 -13.12 6.19
CA VAL A 22 31.79 -13.57 5.39
C VAL A 22 30.52 -13.63 6.23
N LEU A 23 30.60 -14.09 7.48
CA LEU A 23 29.46 -14.14 8.39
C LEU A 23 28.95 -12.74 8.76
N ALA A 24 29.84 -11.77 8.95
CA ALA A 24 29.46 -10.37 9.22
C ALA A 24 28.74 -9.72 8.03
N ILE A 25 29.20 -9.96 6.79
CA ILE A 25 28.53 -9.46 5.57
C ILE A 25 27.13 -10.09 5.41
N LEU A 26 26.99 -11.38 5.73
CA LEU A 26 25.72 -12.10 5.70
C LEU A 26 24.71 -11.56 6.73
N LEU A 27 25.19 -11.19 7.93
CA LEU A 27 24.34 -10.61 8.98
C LEU A 27 23.93 -9.17 8.66
N LEU A 28 24.78 -8.38 8.00
CA LEU A 28 24.39 -7.03 7.49
C LEU A 28 23.35 -7.11 6.36
N GLY A 29 23.33 -8.19 5.58
CA GLY A 29 22.33 -8.40 4.52
C GLY A 29 20.94 -8.80 5.02
N MET A 30 20.79 -9.19 6.29
CA MET A 30 19.49 -9.63 6.85
C MET A 30 18.61 -8.49 7.36
N VAL A 31 19.13 -7.27 7.49
CA VAL A 31 18.27 -6.08 7.67
C VAL A 31 17.81 -5.66 6.29
N GLY A 32 16.71 -6.27 5.82
CA GLY A 32 16.07 -5.88 4.56
C GLY A 32 15.91 -4.37 4.53
N CYS A 33 16.70 -3.71 3.69
CA CYS A 33 16.82 -2.28 3.66
C CYS A 33 15.44 -1.66 3.36
N GLY A 34 15.08 -0.57 4.04
CA GLY A 34 13.83 0.17 3.84
C GLY A 34 13.35 0.29 2.38
N PRO A 35 14.24 0.48 1.37
CA PRO A 35 13.84 0.49 -0.04
C PRO A 35 13.07 -0.75 -0.51
N VAL A 36 13.51 -1.96 -0.14
CA VAL A 36 12.90 -3.20 -0.66
C VAL A 36 11.51 -3.40 -0.05
N GLN A 37 11.38 -3.16 1.26
CA GLN A 37 10.11 -3.31 1.96
C GLN A 37 9.07 -2.29 1.48
N SER A 38 9.45 -1.01 1.39
CA SER A 38 8.58 0.05 0.86
C SER A 38 8.18 -0.20 -0.59
N THR A 39 9.10 -0.62 -1.45
CA THR A 39 8.79 -0.96 -2.86
C THR A 39 7.79 -2.11 -2.95
N SER A 40 8.00 -3.18 -2.17
CA SER A 40 7.07 -4.31 -2.12
C SER A 40 5.68 -3.86 -1.67
N ARG A 41 5.61 -3.07 -0.58
CA ARG A 41 4.34 -2.59 -0.03
C ARG A 41 3.61 -1.67 -1.00
N ILE A 42 4.31 -0.78 -1.70
CA ILE A 42 3.75 0.05 -2.78
C ILE A 42 3.18 -0.81 -3.92
N SER A 43 3.86 -1.91 -4.27
CA SER A 43 3.35 -2.85 -5.28
C SER A 43 2.06 -3.52 -4.82
N ASP A 44 1.99 -3.97 -3.57
CA ASP A 44 0.78 -4.60 -3.00
C ASP A 44 -0.39 -3.61 -2.96
N ALA A 45 -0.14 -2.38 -2.53
CA ALA A 45 -1.13 -1.30 -2.53
C ALA A 45 -1.64 -0.97 -3.95
N LYS A 46 -0.75 -0.93 -4.97
CA LYS A 46 -1.15 -0.76 -6.38
C LYS A 46 -2.11 -1.87 -6.83
N VAL A 47 -1.79 -3.12 -6.50
CA VAL A 47 -2.66 -4.25 -6.84
C VAL A 47 -4.01 -4.16 -6.12
N ALA A 48 -4.03 -3.79 -4.84
CA ALA A 48 -5.27 -3.59 -4.09
C ALA A 48 -6.11 -2.45 -4.70
N PHE A 49 -5.50 -1.33 -5.06
CA PHE A 49 -6.16 -0.19 -5.67
C PHE A 49 -6.79 -0.55 -7.03
N GLU A 50 -6.10 -1.33 -7.86
CA GLU A 50 -6.67 -1.81 -9.12
C GLU A 50 -7.89 -2.70 -8.92
N ARG A 51 -7.91 -3.54 -7.88
CA ARG A 51 -9.11 -4.32 -7.51
C ARG A 51 -10.28 -3.41 -7.14
N ALA A 52 -10.02 -2.35 -6.38
CA ALA A 52 -11.04 -1.36 -6.03
C ALA A 52 -11.56 -0.62 -7.28
N ARG A 53 -10.67 -0.25 -8.21
CA ARG A 53 -11.05 0.38 -9.48
C ARG A 53 -11.95 -0.51 -10.31
N VAL A 54 -11.60 -1.79 -10.47
CA VAL A 54 -12.40 -2.78 -11.21
C VAL A 54 -13.75 -3.03 -10.53
N ALA A 55 -13.83 -2.91 -9.20
CA ALA A 55 -15.10 -2.98 -8.46
C ALA A 55 -15.97 -1.70 -8.58
N GLU A 56 -15.51 -0.68 -9.31
CA GLU A 56 -16.14 0.64 -9.44
C GLU A 56 -16.28 1.36 -8.09
N ALA A 57 -15.30 1.16 -7.19
CA ALA A 57 -15.34 1.73 -5.85
C ALA A 57 -15.35 3.27 -5.86
N HIS A 58 -14.86 3.93 -6.92
CA HIS A 58 -14.95 5.38 -7.07
C HIS A 58 -16.40 5.92 -6.99
N ASN A 59 -17.40 5.13 -7.40
CA ASN A 59 -18.82 5.50 -7.30
C ASN A 59 -19.49 4.91 -6.06
N LYS A 60 -19.10 3.69 -5.66
CA LYS A 60 -19.79 2.90 -4.62
C LYS A 60 -19.20 3.08 -3.22
N ALA A 61 -17.93 3.50 -3.13
CA ALA A 61 -17.17 3.74 -1.91
C ALA A 61 -16.13 4.85 -2.15
N PRO A 62 -16.58 6.08 -2.47
CA PRO A 62 -15.70 7.15 -2.95
C PRO A 62 -14.66 7.57 -1.91
N PHE A 63 -15.03 7.61 -0.63
CA PHE A 63 -14.13 8.06 0.43
C PHE A 63 -12.87 7.20 0.49
N GLU A 64 -13.03 5.88 0.62
CA GLU A 64 -11.94 4.92 0.73
C GLU A 64 -11.18 4.79 -0.60
N TYR A 65 -11.88 4.90 -1.73
CA TYR A 65 -11.23 4.87 -3.04
C TYR A 65 -10.26 6.04 -3.23
N TYR A 66 -10.71 7.27 -2.96
CA TYR A 66 -9.86 8.44 -3.13
C TYR A 66 -8.80 8.55 -2.04
N SER A 67 -9.09 8.15 -0.80
CA SER A 67 -8.06 8.09 0.24
C SER A 67 -6.93 7.14 -0.15
N ALA A 68 -7.26 5.94 -0.65
CA ALA A 68 -6.27 5.00 -1.18
C ALA A 68 -5.45 5.60 -2.33
N GLN A 69 -6.08 6.32 -3.27
CA GLN A 69 -5.41 6.98 -4.37
C GLN A 69 -4.38 8.01 -3.87
N TYR A 70 -4.76 8.87 -2.94
CA TYR A 70 -3.89 9.93 -2.44
C TYR A 70 -2.78 9.40 -1.54
N TYR A 71 -3.04 8.40 -0.71
CA TYR A 71 -1.98 7.75 0.06
C TYR A 71 -1.01 7.00 -0.82
N LEU A 72 -1.48 6.34 -1.88
CA LEU A 72 -0.60 5.70 -2.84
C LEU A 72 0.27 6.73 -3.57
N HIS A 73 -0.31 7.86 -3.97
CA HIS A 73 0.45 8.96 -4.54
C HIS A 73 1.54 9.44 -3.57
N LYS A 74 1.17 9.71 -2.32
CA LYS A 74 2.08 10.16 -1.26
C LYS A 74 3.20 9.16 -0.99
N ALA A 75 2.89 7.87 -0.97
CA ALA A 75 3.89 6.81 -0.81
C ALA A 75 4.95 6.85 -1.92
N ASN A 76 4.55 7.12 -3.17
CA ASN A 76 5.52 7.24 -4.27
C ASN A 76 6.35 8.54 -4.17
N GLU A 77 5.79 9.63 -3.62
CA GLU A 77 6.57 10.85 -3.34
C GLU A 77 7.68 10.57 -2.31
N GLU A 78 7.32 9.98 -1.16
CA GLU A 78 8.29 9.71 -0.09
C GLU A 78 9.33 8.67 -0.51
N TRP A 79 8.93 7.67 -1.30
CA TRP A 79 9.87 6.74 -1.90
C TRP A 79 10.88 7.47 -2.80
N GLY A 80 10.43 8.46 -3.57
CA GLY A 80 11.28 9.33 -4.38
C GLY A 80 12.26 10.18 -3.55
N TYR A 81 11.85 10.60 -2.35
CA TYR A 81 12.71 11.29 -1.38
C TYR A 81 13.61 10.35 -0.57
N SER A 82 13.56 9.04 -0.83
CA SER A 82 14.25 8.02 -0.04
C SER A 82 13.82 7.97 1.43
N ASP A 83 12.66 8.53 1.77
CA ASP A 83 12.02 8.35 3.07
C ASP A 83 11.21 7.05 3.05
N PHE A 84 11.92 5.94 3.18
CA PHE A 84 11.34 4.61 2.98
C PHE A 84 10.41 4.16 4.10
N GLU A 85 10.56 4.71 5.30
CA GLU A 85 9.65 4.42 6.42
C GLU A 85 8.30 5.10 6.19
N ALA A 86 8.31 6.41 5.87
CA ALA A 86 7.09 7.12 5.52
C ALA A 86 6.42 6.53 4.26
N ALA A 87 7.20 6.16 3.24
CA ALA A 87 6.68 5.50 2.05
C ALA A 87 5.98 4.17 2.37
N TYR A 88 6.56 3.38 3.30
CA TYR A 88 5.97 2.11 3.74
C TYR A 88 4.65 2.32 4.49
N ASP A 89 4.59 3.31 5.39
CA ASP A 89 3.39 3.62 6.17
C ASP A 89 2.25 4.11 5.29
N TYR A 90 2.53 5.04 4.37
CA TYR A 90 1.54 5.51 3.40
C TYR A 90 1.07 4.40 2.45
N ALA A 91 1.98 3.53 2.00
CA ALA A 91 1.60 2.39 1.17
C ALA A 91 0.72 1.39 1.94
N THR A 92 1.01 1.15 3.21
CA THR A 92 0.18 0.30 4.08
C THR A 92 -1.22 0.89 4.22
N ARG A 93 -1.33 2.20 4.47
CA ARG A 93 -2.62 2.86 4.54
C ARG A 93 -3.40 2.80 3.23
N ALA A 94 -2.71 3.00 2.10
CA ALA A 94 -3.31 2.89 0.78
C ALA A 94 -3.85 1.48 0.50
N GLU A 95 -3.14 0.43 0.93
CA GLU A 95 -3.57 -0.96 0.81
C GLU A 95 -4.84 -1.25 1.63
N GLU A 96 -4.88 -0.78 2.88
CA GLU A 96 -6.03 -0.92 3.79
C GLU A 96 -7.28 -0.24 3.21
N ASP A 97 -7.16 1.03 2.84
CA ASP A 97 -8.26 1.82 2.27
C ASP A 97 -8.74 1.19 0.95
N ALA A 98 -7.83 0.72 0.08
CA ALA A 98 -8.21 0.06 -1.17
C ALA A 98 -8.96 -1.28 -0.95
N ARG A 99 -8.56 -2.06 0.06
CA ARG A 99 -9.30 -3.26 0.47
C ARG A 99 -10.68 -2.91 0.98
N GLU A 100 -10.79 -1.90 1.84
CA GLU A 100 -12.06 -1.44 2.40
C GLU A 100 -13.00 -0.93 1.29
N ALA A 101 -12.47 -0.12 0.36
CA ALA A 101 -13.19 0.36 -0.82
C ALA A 101 -13.74 -0.81 -1.66
N THR A 102 -12.94 -1.87 -1.84
CA THR A 102 -13.36 -3.07 -2.58
C THR A 102 -14.48 -3.84 -1.86
N ILE A 103 -14.41 -3.93 -0.53
CA ILE A 103 -15.42 -4.61 0.29
C ILE A 103 -16.73 -3.82 0.26
N LYS A 104 -16.67 -2.51 0.57
CA LYS A 104 -17.84 -1.61 0.56
C LYS A 104 -18.53 -1.56 -0.81
N ALA A 105 -17.75 -1.52 -1.89
CA ALA A 105 -18.30 -1.57 -3.24
C ALA A 105 -19.08 -2.85 -3.56
N LYS A 106 -18.84 -3.95 -2.84
CA LYS A 106 -19.51 -5.24 -3.03
C LYS A 106 -20.68 -5.47 -2.05
N GLU A 107 -20.52 -5.07 -0.80
CA GLU A 107 -21.44 -5.44 0.30
C GLU A 107 -22.55 -4.41 0.53
N ASP A 108 -22.21 -3.11 0.54
CA ASP A 108 -23.16 -2.03 0.78
C ASP A 108 -22.77 -0.80 -0.04
N PRO A 109 -23.10 -0.79 -1.35
CA PRO A 109 -22.77 0.31 -2.24
C PRO A 109 -23.43 1.58 -1.73
N TRP A 110 -22.62 2.60 -1.42
CA TRP A 110 -23.12 3.90 -0.97
C TRP A 110 -24.16 4.45 -1.96
N PRO A 111 -25.44 4.61 -1.56
CA PRO A 111 -26.48 5.11 -2.44
C PRO A 111 -26.37 6.63 -2.57
N GLY A 112 -25.79 7.06 -3.69
CA GLY A 112 -25.77 8.46 -4.11
C GLY A 112 -24.52 9.20 -3.65
N SER A 113 -23.60 9.46 -4.58
CA SER A 113 -22.52 10.42 -4.37
C SER A 113 -23.15 11.81 -4.05
N PRO A 114 -22.59 12.58 -3.11
CA PRO A 114 -22.99 13.98 -2.90
C PRO A 114 -22.91 14.86 -4.17
N VAL A 115 -22.26 14.37 -5.22
CA VAL A 115 -22.03 15.05 -6.51
C VAL A 115 -22.88 14.47 -7.65
N ASP A 116 -23.65 13.40 -7.42
CA ASP A 116 -24.50 12.78 -8.45
C ASP A 116 -25.87 13.49 -8.50
N GLU A 117 -25.85 14.77 -8.88
CA GLU A 117 -27.04 15.64 -8.92
C GLU A 117 -28.19 15.01 -9.73
N ALA A 118 -27.88 14.29 -10.81
CA ALA A 118 -28.89 13.66 -11.66
C ALA A 118 -29.62 12.53 -10.93
N ARG A 119 -28.90 11.71 -10.15
CA ARG A 119 -29.50 10.63 -9.36
C ARG A 119 -30.22 11.18 -8.13
N GLN A 120 -29.72 12.28 -7.54
CA GLN A 120 -30.44 13.01 -6.49
C GLN A 120 -31.75 13.58 -7.02
N ARG A 121 -31.76 14.20 -8.20
CA ARG A 121 -32.98 14.70 -8.86
C ARG A 121 -33.96 13.57 -9.19
N GLU A 122 -33.48 12.45 -9.73
CA GLU A 122 -34.32 11.28 -10.00
C GLU A 122 -34.88 10.65 -8.70
N ALA A 123 -34.08 10.62 -7.63
CA ALA A 123 -34.52 10.13 -6.31
C ALA A 123 -35.54 11.08 -5.66
N LEU A 124 -35.35 12.41 -5.79
CA LEU A 124 -36.30 13.43 -5.34
C LEU A 124 -37.61 13.36 -6.16
N GLU A 125 -37.53 13.26 -7.48
CA GLU A 125 -38.70 13.13 -8.36
C GLU A 125 -39.51 11.86 -8.04
N LYS A 126 -38.84 10.73 -7.77
CA LYS A 126 -39.50 9.51 -7.32
C LYS A 126 -40.10 9.63 -5.92
N ALA A 127 -39.48 10.39 -5.02
CA ALA A 127 -40.02 10.65 -3.69
C ALA A 127 -41.28 11.53 -3.74
N ASP A 128 -41.27 12.58 -4.57
CA ASP A 128 -42.43 13.46 -4.79
C ASP A 128 -43.59 12.71 -5.45
N MET A 129 -43.30 11.86 -6.43
CA MET A 129 -44.29 11.02 -7.09
C MET A 129 -44.95 10.01 -6.13
N LYS A 130 -44.18 9.52 -5.13
CA LYS A 130 -44.68 8.58 -4.12
C LYS A 130 -45.45 9.27 -2.99
N ALA A 131 -45.10 10.53 -2.67
CA ALA A 131 -45.81 11.32 -1.68
C ALA A 131 -47.21 11.77 -2.17
N GLY A 132 -47.43 11.77 -3.49
CA GLY A 132 -48.64 12.32 -4.11
C GLY A 132 -48.69 13.84 -3.96
N PRO A 133 -49.65 14.53 -4.61
CA PRO A 133 -49.77 15.97 -4.46
C PRO A 133 -49.97 16.29 -2.97
N GLY A 134 -48.98 16.99 -2.38
CA GLY A 134 -49.08 17.51 -1.03
C GLY A 134 -50.35 18.37 -0.89
N PRO A 135 -50.91 18.53 0.33
CA PRO A 135 -52.18 19.20 0.52
C PRO A 135 -52.13 20.60 -0.09
N THR A 136 -52.85 20.78 -1.20
CA THR A 136 -53.06 22.09 -1.81
C THR A 136 -54.06 22.83 -0.93
N GLY A 137 -53.54 23.57 0.07
CA GLY A 137 -54.30 24.56 0.84
C GLY A 137 -53.42 25.79 1.03
N PHE A 138 -53.90 27.04 0.96
CA PHE A 138 -55.24 27.61 0.79
C PHE A 138 -55.30 28.49 -0.46
#